data_AF-A0A259S3N4-F1
#
_entry.id   AF-A0A259S3N4-F1
#
_cell.length_a   1.000
_cell.length_b   1.000
_cell.length_c   1.000
_cell.angle_alpha   90.00
_cell.angle_beta   90.00
_cell.angle_gamma   90.00
#
_symmetry.space_group_name_H-M   'P 1'
#
loop_
_entity.id
_entity.type
_entity.pdbx_description
1 polymer ?
#
loop_
_entity_poly.entity_id
_entity_poly.type
_entity_poly.pdbx_seq_one_letter_code
_entity_poly.pdbx_strand_id
1 'polypeptide(L)'
;MTNPTDANTAVPVITRGATVTLHYEIRLPDNRVADSTFETEPMVFVVGDGSLDSRLEESLLGLPQGEQTRILLTPEYAFGDPDPEMFHELPRADVPDDLSLSVDDLVEFNLP
;
A
#
# COMPACT_ATOMS: atom_id res chain seq x y z
N MET A 1 36.10 36.37 -15.38
CA MET A 1 36.22 35.74 -14.05
C MET A 1 34.83 35.30 -13.63
N THR A 2 34.60 33.97 -13.64
CA THR A 2 33.58 33.15 -12.95
C THR A 2 32.11 33.60 -12.86
N ASN A 3 31.24 32.88 -13.58
CA ASN A 3 29.91 32.44 -13.11
C ASN A 3 30.10 31.00 -12.56
N PRO A 4 29.19 30.36 -11.79
CA PRO A 4 27.80 30.72 -11.49
C PRO A 4 27.43 30.67 -9.99
N THR A 5 26.37 31.38 -9.61
CA THR A 5 25.70 31.21 -8.31
C THR A 5 24.93 29.89 -8.35
N ASP A 6 25.33 28.94 -7.50
CA ASP A 6 24.65 27.68 -7.26
C ASP A 6 23.16 27.91 -6.98
N ALA A 7 22.31 27.49 -7.93
CA ALA A 7 20.91 27.27 -7.65
C ALA A 7 20.83 26.14 -6.62
N ASN A 8 20.33 26.45 -5.44
CA ASN A 8 20.03 25.50 -4.38
C ASN A 8 19.09 24.40 -4.91
N THR A 9 19.65 23.27 -5.34
CA THR A 9 18.90 22.09 -5.82
C THR A 9 18.33 21.34 -4.62
N ALA A 10 17.34 21.92 -3.95
CA ALA A 10 16.56 21.21 -2.95
C ALA A 10 15.69 20.18 -3.67
N VAL A 11 15.99 18.88 -3.50
CA VAL A 11 15.15 17.80 -4.02
C VAL A 11 13.77 17.93 -3.38
N PRO A 12 12.67 17.98 -4.15
CA PRO A 12 11.33 18.03 -3.60
C PRO A 12 11.10 16.84 -2.66
N VAL A 13 10.50 17.09 -1.49
CA VAL A 13 10.16 16.04 -0.53
C VAL A 13 8.64 15.85 -0.49
N ILE A 14 8.21 14.63 -0.22
CA ILE A 14 6.78 14.32 -0.08
C ILE A 14 6.24 15.04 1.16
N THR A 15 5.17 15.80 0.95
CA THR A 15 4.47 16.57 2.00
C THR A 15 2.96 16.35 1.90
N ARG A 16 2.22 16.66 2.96
CA ARG A 16 0.75 16.57 2.95
C ARG A 16 0.16 17.46 1.86
N GLY A 17 -0.78 16.93 1.09
CA GLY A 17 -1.38 17.61 -0.06
C GLY A 17 -0.54 17.62 -1.33
N ALA A 18 0.65 17.00 -1.34
CA ALA A 18 1.44 16.83 -2.55
C ALA A 18 0.82 15.74 -3.43
N THR A 19 0.82 15.95 -4.75
CA THR A 19 0.54 14.91 -5.73
C THR A 19 1.80 14.08 -5.95
N VAL A 20 1.72 12.78 -5.69
CA VAL A 20 2.84 11.85 -5.79
C VAL A 20 2.54 10.81 -6.85
N THR A 21 3.51 10.57 -7.72
CA THR A 21 3.52 9.44 -8.66
C THR A 21 4.65 8.51 -8.23
N LEU A 22 4.32 7.26 -7.90
CA LEU A 22 5.31 6.28 -7.46
C LEU A 22 4.99 4.87 -7.96
N HIS A 23 6.04 4.08 -8.11
CA HIS A 23 5.93 2.62 -8.13
C HIS A 23 6.22 2.11 -6.72
N TYR A 24 5.40 1.16 -6.26
CA TYR A 24 5.57 0.48 -4.99
C TYR A 24 5.45 -1.03 -5.16
N GLU A 25 5.97 -1.74 -4.18
CA GLU A 25 5.84 -3.18 -4.04
C GLU A 25 5.68 -3.51 -2.57
N ILE A 26 4.60 -4.21 -2.22
CA ILE A 26 4.35 -4.70 -0.88
C ILE A 26 4.71 -6.18 -0.84
N ARG A 27 5.62 -6.53 0.06
CA ARG A 27 6.03 -7.92 0.30
C ARG A 27 5.64 -8.36 1.70
N LEU A 28 5.13 -9.59 1.78
CA LEU A 28 4.91 -10.29 3.04
C LEU A 28 6.26 -10.73 3.63
N PRO A 29 6.31 -11.06 4.95
CA PRO A 29 7.54 -11.54 5.60
C PRO A 29 8.19 -12.75 4.90
N ASP A 30 7.39 -13.60 4.25
CA ASP A 30 7.85 -14.76 3.47
C ASP A 30 8.33 -14.40 2.04
N ASN A 31 8.61 -13.12 1.77
CA ASN A 31 9.02 -12.56 0.46
C ASN A 31 8.01 -12.67 -0.69
N ARG A 32 6.81 -13.22 -0.43
CA ARG A 32 5.69 -13.20 -1.37
C ARG A 32 5.29 -11.75 -1.66
N VAL A 33 5.12 -11.41 -2.93
CA VAL A 33 4.57 -10.11 -3.35
C VAL A 33 3.07 -10.15 -3.08
N ALA A 34 2.60 -9.25 -2.23
CA ALA A 34 1.17 -9.05 -1.98
C ALA A 34 0.57 -8.13 -3.04
N ASP A 35 1.29 -7.07 -3.38
CA ASP A 35 0.89 -6.11 -4.41
C ASP A 35 2.13 -5.45 -5.04
N SER A 36 2.05 -5.08 -6.31
CA SER A 36 3.14 -4.42 -7.03
C SER A 36 2.61 -3.60 -8.20
N THR A 37 3.09 -2.36 -8.30
CA THR A 37 2.84 -1.48 -9.44
C THR A 37 4.02 -1.44 -10.41
N PHE A 38 5.08 -2.23 -10.20
CA PHE A 38 6.23 -2.29 -11.12
C PHE A 38 5.93 -3.05 -12.42
N GLU A 39 4.91 -3.91 -12.41
CA GLU A 39 4.45 -4.62 -13.61
C GLU A 39 3.29 -3.88 -14.32
N THR A 40 2.83 -2.76 -13.75
CA THR A 40 1.67 -1.99 -14.23
C THR A 40 1.99 -0.48 -14.26
N GLU A 41 0.96 0.36 -14.38
CA GLU A 41 1.12 1.82 -14.34
C GLU A 41 1.45 2.32 -12.92
N PRO A 42 2.28 3.37 -12.79
CA PRO A 42 2.58 3.94 -11.49
C PRO A 42 1.32 4.48 -10.82
N MET A 43 1.24 4.32 -9.51
CA MET A 43 0.14 4.89 -8.74
C MET A 43 0.30 6.41 -8.64
N VAL A 44 -0.79 7.14 -8.90
CA VAL A 44 -0.87 8.59 -8.71
C VAL A 44 -1.93 8.88 -7.67
N PHE A 45 -1.56 9.57 -6.59
CA PHE A 45 -2.48 9.96 -5.53
C PHE A 45 -2.06 11.29 -4.90
N VAL A 46 -2.97 11.92 -4.15
CA VAL A 46 -2.66 13.11 -3.35
C VAL A 46 -2.54 12.71 -1.89
N VAL A 47 -1.43 13.05 -1.24
CA VAL A 47 -1.21 12.69 0.16
C VAL A 47 -2.29 13.29 1.05
N GLY A 48 -3.11 12.44 1.67
CA GLY A 48 -4.24 12.81 2.52
C GLY A 48 -5.59 12.85 1.81
N ASP A 49 -5.70 12.38 0.56
CA ASP A 49 -6.99 12.23 -0.15
C ASP A 49 -7.73 10.93 0.18
N GLY A 50 -7.09 10.01 0.91
CA GLY A 50 -7.65 8.72 1.31
C GLY A 50 -7.57 7.64 0.22
N SER A 51 -6.88 7.89 -0.90
CA SER A 51 -6.61 6.88 -1.92
C SER A 51 -5.62 5.81 -1.45
N LEU A 52 -4.80 6.13 -0.46
CA LEU A 52 -3.88 5.23 0.22
C LEU A 52 -4.19 5.22 1.72
N ASP A 53 -3.97 4.08 2.39
CA ASP A 53 -4.14 4.02 3.85
C ASP A 53 -3.24 5.08 4.51
N SER A 54 -3.82 5.88 5.40
CA SER A 54 -3.14 6.97 6.11
C SER A 54 -1.82 6.55 6.75
N ARG A 55 -1.71 5.31 7.24
CA ARG A 55 -0.47 4.80 7.86
C ARG A 55 0.65 4.64 6.84
N LEU A 56 0.30 4.17 5.64
CA LEU A 56 1.23 4.07 4.51
C LEU A 56 1.62 5.47 4.02
N GLU A 57 0.68 6.40 3.92
CA GLU A 57 0.97 7.80 3.55
C GLU A 57 1.98 8.46 4.50
N GLU A 58 1.81 8.28 5.81
CA GLU A 58 2.73 8.82 6.81
C GLU A 58 4.14 8.25 6.66
N SER A 59 4.28 7.00 6.22
CA SER A 59 5.59 6.38 5.96
C SER A 59 6.34 7.00 4.76
N LEU A 60 5.61 7.66 3.85
CA LEU A 60 6.16 8.30 2.66
C LEU A 60 6.55 9.77 2.92
N LEU A 61 6.03 10.39 3.98
CA LEU A 61 6.30 11.79 4.28
C LEU A 61 7.80 12.04 4.51
N GLY A 62 8.32 13.10 3.88
CA GLY A 62 9.72 13.49 3.98
C GLY A 62 10.67 12.72 3.05
N LEU A 63 10.20 11.67 2.34
CA LEU A 63 11.03 11.02 1.33
C LEU A 63 11.30 11.99 0.17
N PRO A 64 12.56 12.06 -0.30
CA PRO A 64 12.90 12.91 -1.43
C PRO A 64 12.48 12.27 -2.76
N GLN A 65 12.09 13.11 -3.70
CA GLN A 65 11.70 12.70 -5.04
C GLN A 65 12.82 11.94 -5.74
N GLY A 66 12.48 10.80 -6.34
CA GLY A 66 13.39 9.96 -7.12
C GLY A 66 14.24 9.00 -6.29
N GLU A 67 14.10 9.01 -4.96
CA GLU A 67 14.72 8.01 -4.10
C GLU A 67 13.90 6.71 -4.09
N GLN A 68 14.60 5.58 -4.04
CA GLN A 68 14.00 4.28 -3.78
C GLN A 68 14.28 3.90 -2.33
N THR A 69 13.22 3.80 -1.53
CA THR A 69 13.32 3.43 -0.12
C THR A 69 12.60 2.11 0.11
N ARG A 70 13.18 1.26 0.97
CA ARG A 70 12.52 0.05 1.48
C ARG A 70 12.22 0.27 2.96
N ILE A 71 10.95 0.29 3.31
CA ILE A 71 10.48 0.50 4.68
C ILE A 71 9.91 -0.83 5.19
N LEU A 72 10.36 -1.24 6.37
CA LEU A 72 9.72 -2.34 7.09
C LEU A 72 8.64 -1.74 7.99
N LEU A 73 7.39 -2.04 7.69
CA LEU A 73 6.24 -1.60 8.47
C LEU A 73 5.76 -2.76 9.34
N THR A 74 5.60 -2.51 10.64
CA THR A 74 4.87 -3.42 11.53
C THR A 74 3.38 -3.35 11.22
N PRO A 75 2.57 -4.34 11.62
CA PRO A 75 1.14 -4.37 11.33
C PRO A 75 0.43 -3.05 11.70
N GLU A 76 0.74 -2.47 12.86
CA GLU A 76 0.20 -1.18 13.33
C GLU A 76 0.41 0.02 12.36
N TYR A 77 1.46 -0.01 11.53
CA TYR A 77 1.79 1.04 10.54
C TYR A 77 1.49 0.61 9.09
N ALA A 78 0.95 -0.59 8.88
CA ALA A 78 0.52 -1.08 7.58
C ALA A 78 -1.00 -1.29 7.57
N PHE A 79 -1.46 -2.52 7.76
CA PHE A 79 -2.88 -2.90 7.64
C PHE A 79 -3.58 -3.20 8.97
N GLY A 80 -2.89 -2.98 10.09
CA GLY A 80 -3.36 -3.33 11.43
C GLY A 80 -3.10 -4.79 11.79
N ASP A 81 -3.41 -5.14 13.03
CA ASP A 81 -3.45 -6.53 13.49
C ASP A 81 -4.68 -7.24 12.91
N PRO A 82 -4.64 -8.58 12.77
CA PRO A 82 -5.81 -9.36 12.41
C PRO A 82 -6.96 -9.06 13.36
N ASP A 83 -8.08 -8.59 12.80
CA ASP A 83 -9.29 -8.33 13.57
C ASP A 83 -10.01 -9.67 13.83
N PRO A 84 -10.13 -10.12 15.10
CA PRO A 84 -10.85 -11.34 15.45
C PRO A 84 -12.31 -11.31 15.01
N GLU A 85 -12.93 -10.13 14.94
CA GLU A 85 -14.33 -9.96 14.54
C GLU A 85 -14.52 -10.17 13.03
N MET A 86 -13.46 -10.09 12.24
CA MET A 86 -13.46 -10.35 10.79
C MET A 86 -13.30 -11.85 10.45
N PHE A 87 -13.18 -12.73 11.46
CA PHE A 87 -13.24 -14.17 11.27
C PHE A 87 -14.68 -14.65 11.41
N HIS A 88 -15.24 -15.14 10.30
CA HIS A 88 -16.61 -15.62 10.25
C HIS A 88 -16.67 -17.12 10.00
N GLU A 89 -17.41 -17.82 10.86
CA GLU A 89 -17.81 -19.21 10.60
C GLU A 89 -19.20 -19.20 9.95
N LEU A 90 -19.27 -19.77 8.74
CA LEU A 90 -20.52 -19.91 8.00
C LEU A 90 -20.94 -21.39 7.97
N PRO A 91 -22.22 -21.71 8.21
CA PRO A 91 -22.73 -23.05 7.95
C PRO A 91 -22.47 -23.46 6.49
N ARG A 92 -22.00 -24.70 6.25
CA ARG A 92 -21.78 -25.20 4.88
C ARG A 92 -23.04 -25.15 4.01
N ALA A 93 -24.23 -25.16 4.62
CA ALA A 93 -25.52 -25.02 3.95
C ALA A 93 -25.78 -23.62 3.36
N ASP A 94 -25.12 -22.58 3.89
CA ASP A 94 -25.22 -21.21 3.36
C ASP A 94 -24.26 -20.97 2.18
N VAL A 95 -23.34 -21.92 1.95
CA VAL A 95 -22.42 -21.92 0.81
C VAL A 95 -23.06 -22.70 -0.35
N PRO A 96 -23.12 -22.15 -1.58
CA PRO A 96 -23.65 -22.86 -2.73
C PRO A 96 -23.01 -24.23 -2.95
N ASP A 97 -23.80 -25.23 -3.32
CA ASP A 97 -23.34 -26.62 -3.51
C ASP A 97 -22.40 -26.78 -4.72
N ASP A 98 -22.53 -25.88 -5.71
CA ASP A 98 -21.69 -25.81 -6.90
C ASP A 98 -20.36 -25.07 -6.67
N LEU A 99 -20.20 -24.39 -5.53
CA LEU A 99 -18.95 -23.76 -5.14
C LEU A 99 -17.99 -24.78 -4.51
N SER A 100 -16.94 -25.15 -5.24
CA SER A 100 -15.83 -25.93 -4.69
C SER A 100 -14.90 -25.00 -3.90
N LEU A 101 -14.70 -25.28 -2.61
CA LEU A 101 -13.81 -24.51 -1.73
C LEU A 101 -12.55 -25.31 -1.40
N SER A 102 -11.41 -24.66 -1.52
CA SER A 102 -10.10 -25.12 -1.07
C SER A 102 -9.49 -24.08 -0.11
N VAL A 103 -8.49 -24.52 0.67
CA VAL A 103 -7.68 -23.58 1.48
C VAL A 103 -7.02 -22.57 0.53
N ASP A 104 -7.03 -21.30 0.93
CA ASP A 104 -6.51 -20.13 0.20
C ASP A 104 -7.36 -19.62 -0.98
N ASP A 105 -8.57 -20.15 -1.20
CA ASP A 105 -9.47 -19.60 -2.21
C ASP A 105 -9.98 -18.20 -1.84
N LEU A 106 -9.96 -17.28 -2.81
CA LEU A 106 -10.65 -15.99 -2.71
C LEU A 106 -12.11 -16.17 -3.08
N VAL A 107 -13.02 -15.88 -2.14
CA VAL A 107 -14.47 -16.01 -2.33
C VAL A 107 -15.13 -14.67 -2.03
N GLU A 108 -15.97 -14.19 -2.96
CA GLU A 108 -16.81 -13.03 -2.74
C GLU A 108 -18.15 -13.47 -2.15
N PHE A 109 -18.54 -12.89 -1.01
CA PHE A 109 -19.80 -13.17 -0.34
C PHE A 109 -20.35 -11.89 0.27
N ASN A 110 -21.68 -11.83 0.44
CA ASN A 110 -22.33 -10.74 1.16
C ASN A 110 -22.73 -11.26 2.54
N LEU A 111 -22.24 -10.62 3.59
CA LEU A 111 -22.78 -10.82 4.94
C LEU A 111 -24.18 -10.18 5.00
N PRO A 112 -25.18 -10.83 5.64
CA PRO A 112 -26.52 -10.27 5.81
C PRO A 112 -26.57 -9.03 6.70
#